data_AF-A0A7Y7CA61-F1
#
_entry.id   AF-A0A7Y7CA61-F1
#
_cell.length_a   1.000
_cell.length_b   1.000
_cell.length_c   1.000
_cell.angle_alpha   90.00
_cell.angle_beta   90.00
_cell.angle_gamma   90.00
#
_symmetry.space_group_name_H-M   'P 1'
#
loop_
_entity.id
_entity.type
_entity.pdbx_description
1 polymer ?
#
loop_
_entity_poly.entity_id
_entity_poly.type
_entity_poly.pdbx_seq_one_letter_code
_entity_poly.pdbx_strand_id
1 'polypeptide(L)'
;MRSALLALVLFATASTSCSATAGRSDPPTPEDFFRRPDRVQIFIADLVGPGERDETTPGNGYFVYAKEGPELSSRQRRALADIWKSPKDFVPYPERKCGFNPDIAFRFWIGKTFVDAVACFSCRMLMFRDAQGNPLPDAGFLDGFPVMQDLAKQSFPEGGFSAGW
;
A
#
# COMPACT_ATOMS: atom_id res chain seq x y z
N MET A 1 54.25 -6.88 -36.23
CA MET A 1 54.39 -5.88 -35.16
C MET A 1 53.03 -5.31 -34.82
N ARG A 2 52.72 -5.23 -33.53
CA ARG A 2 51.60 -4.52 -32.85
C ARG A 2 50.20 -5.16 -32.89
N SER A 3 50.00 -5.99 -31.87
CA SER A 3 48.73 -6.34 -31.23
C SER A 3 47.97 -5.10 -30.73
N ALA A 4 46.64 -5.16 -30.77
CA ALA A 4 45.77 -4.38 -29.89
C ALA A 4 44.51 -5.20 -29.58
N LEU A 5 44.54 -5.91 -28.45
CA LEU A 5 43.37 -6.49 -27.79
C LEU A 5 42.68 -5.36 -27.00
N LEU A 6 41.43 -5.03 -27.33
CA LEU A 6 40.57 -4.25 -26.45
C LEU A 6 39.70 -5.21 -25.64
N ALA A 7 40.08 -5.40 -24.38
CA ALA A 7 39.24 -6.05 -23.38
C ALA A 7 38.25 -5.00 -22.84
N LEU A 8 36.97 -5.13 -23.19
CA LEU A 8 35.91 -4.32 -22.59
C LEU A 8 35.50 -4.96 -21.25
N VAL A 9 36.03 -4.39 -20.17
CA VAL A 9 35.62 -4.71 -18.80
C VAL A 9 34.24 -4.11 -18.56
N LEU A 10 33.19 -4.95 -18.64
CA LEU A 10 31.86 -4.61 -18.15
C LEU A 10 31.90 -4.62 -16.63
N PHE A 11 32.11 -3.43 -16.05
CA PHE A 11 31.95 -3.20 -14.62
C PHE A 11 30.49 -3.44 -14.24
N ALA A 12 30.26 -4.49 -13.46
CA ALA A 12 29.02 -4.77 -12.77
C ALA A 12 28.73 -3.62 -11.79
N THR A 13 27.73 -2.79 -12.09
CA THR A 13 27.11 -1.92 -11.09
C THR A 13 26.18 -2.77 -10.23
N ALA A 14 26.75 -3.45 -9.23
CA ALA A 14 25.97 -3.98 -8.12
C ALA A 14 25.49 -2.80 -7.27
N SER A 15 24.25 -2.36 -7.52
CA SER A 15 23.57 -1.35 -6.71
C SER A 15 23.43 -1.88 -5.27
N THR A 16 24.19 -1.31 -4.35
CA THR A 16 24.05 -1.53 -2.91
C THR A 16 22.74 -0.94 -2.41
N SER A 17 21.67 -1.72 -2.45
CA SER A 17 20.41 -1.43 -1.76
C SER A 17 20.55 -1.69 -0.25
N CYS A 18 21.32 -0.84 0.44
CA CYS A 18 21.41 -0.82 1.90
C CYS A 18 21.12 0.60 2.39
N SER A 19 19.84 0.99 2.43
CA SER A 19 19.38 2.15 3.21
C SER A 19 17.87 2.14 3.33
N ALA A 20 17.35 1.25 4.19
CA ALA A 20 15.96 1.33 4.66
C ALA A 20 15.74 0.74 6.07
N THR A 21 16.73 0.03 6.63
CA THR A 21 16.60 -0.66 7.93
C THR A 21 16.72 0.27 9.14
N ALA A 22 17.23 1.50 8.97
CA ALA A 22 17.50 2.39 10.11
C ALA A 22 16.21 2.78 10.85
N GLY A 23 16.07 2.28 12.08
CA GLY A 23 15.04 2.65 13.04
C GLY A 23 13.77 1.81 13.04
N ARG A 24 13.61 0.81 12.17
CA ARG A 24 12.47 -0.13 12.21
C ARG A 24 12.64 -1.14 13.35
N SER A 25 11.51 -1.61 13.89
CA SER A 25 11.52 -2.74 14.83
C SER A 25 11.88 -4.05 14.12
N ASP A 26 12.41 -5.01 14.88
CA ASP A 26 12.61 -6.40 14.44
C ASP A 26 11.94 -7.36 15.45
N PRO A 27 10.80 -7.99 15.12
CA PRO A 27 10.09 -7.91 13.84
C PRO A 27 9.41 -6.54 13.60
N PRO A 28 9.11 -6.17 12.33
CA PRO A 28 8.42 -4.91 12.02
C PRO A 28 7.04 -4.81 12.69
N THR A 29 6.76 -3.67 13.29
CA THR A 29 5.44 -3.31 13.85
C THR A 29 4.52 -2.77 12.76
N PRO A 30 3.19 -2.70 12.98
CA PRO A 30 2.29 -2.04 12.04
C PRO A 30 2.70 -0.59 11.73
N GLU A 31 3.13 0.17 12.74
CA GLU A 31 3.64 1.55 12.55
C GLU A 31 4.82 1.60 11.56
N ASP A 32 5.71 0.60 11.59
CA ASP A 32 6.83 0.54 10.65
C ASP A 32 6.36 0.48 9.19
N PHE A 33 5.32 -0.31 8.90
CA PHE A 33 4.76 -0.42 7.55
C PHE A 33 4.21 0.90 7.04
N PHE A 34 3.54 1.68 7.89
CA PHE A 34 2.88 2.92 7.44
C PHE A 34 3.81 4.12 7.43
N ARG A 35 4.71 4.24 8.42
CA ARG A 35 5.63 5.38 8.49
C ARG A 35 6.84 5.20 7.60
N ARG A 36 7.31 3.97 7.44
CA ARG A 36 8.59 3.66 6.79
C ARG A 36 8.50 2.42 5.92
N PRO A 37 7.58 2.35 4.94
CA PRO A 37 7.58 1.26 3.97
C PRO A 37 8.81 1.31 3.06
N ASP A 38 9.29 0.15 2.60
CA ASP A 38 10.24 0.07 1.48
C ASP A 38 9.55 0.50 0.18
N ARG A 39 8.33 0.02 -0.02
CA ARG A 39 7.50 0.22 -1.20
C ARG A 39 6.04 0.34 -0.80
N VAL A 40 5.28 1.15 -1.53
CA VAL A 40 3.82 1.17 -1.47
C VAL A 40 3.27 1.00 -2.87
N GLN A 41 2.39 0.03 -3.06
CA GLN A 41 1.69 -0.23 -4.30
C GLN A 41 0.20 0.07 -4.11
N ILE A 42 -0.43 0.77 -5.07
CA ILE A 42 -1.86 1.08 -5.02
C ILE A 42 -2.64 0.16 -5.96
N PHE A 43 -3.87 -0.15 -5.57
CA PHE A 43 -4.80 -0.99 -6.32
C PHE A 43 -6.20 -0.40 -6.28
N ILE A 44 -7.01 -0.65 -7.32
CA ILE A 44 -8.47 -0.62 -7.21
C ILE A 44 -8.88 -1.88 -6.46
N ALA A 45 -9.68 -1.71 -5.42
CA ALA A 45 -10.13 -2.80 -4.57
C ALA A 45 -11.63 -3.01 -4.71
N ASP A 46 -12.06 -4.25 -4.60
CA ASP A 46 -13.47 -4.65 -4.57
C ASP A 46 -13.68 -5.71 -3.46
N LEU A 47 -14.93 -6.02 -3.14
CA LEU A 47 -15.32 -7.13 -2.26
C LEU A 47 -15.68 -8.36 -3.08
N VAL A 48 -15.40 -9.53 -2.53
CA VAL A 48 -15.97 -10.79 -3.03
C VAL A 48 -16.74 -11.49 -1.93
N GLY A 49 -17.80 -12.20 -2.31
CA GLY A 49 -18.52 -13.05 -1.39
C GLY A 49 -17.63 -14.18 -0.85
N PRO A 50 -17.96 -14.73 0.35
CA PRO A 50 -17.29 -15.92 0.86
C PRO A 50 -17.35 -17.08 -0.15
N GLY A 51 -16.18 -17.61 -0.55
CA GLY A 51 -16.09 -18.71 -1.51
C GLY A 51 -16.21 -18.31 -2.99
N GLU A 52 -16.39 -17.02 -3.29
CA GLU A 52 -16.49 -16.50 -4.67
C GLU A 52 -15.14 -15.99 -5.21
N ARG A 53 -14.10 -16.02 -4.38
CA ARG A 53 -12.77 -15.59 -4.80
C ARG A 53 -12.14 -16.63 -5.73
N ASP A 54 -11.87 -16.21 -6.95
CA ASP A 54 -10.93 -16.91 -7.83
C ASP A 54 -9.51 -16.84 -7.25
N GLU A 55 -8.85 -18.00 -7.11
CA GLU A 55 -7.48 -18.11 -6.60
C GLU A 55 -6.48 -17.34 -7.46
N THR A 56 -6.80 -17.08 -8.74
CA THR A 56 -5.90 -16.33 -9.63
C THR A 56 -5.99 -14.81 -9.45
N THR A 57 -7.08 -14.31 -8.83
CA THR A 57 -7.26 -12.87 -8.61
C THR A 57 -6.49 -12.41 -7.36
N PRO A 58 -5.53 -11.47 -7.50
CA PRO A 58 -4.83 -10.89 -6.36
C PRO A 58 -5.81 -10.25 -5.38
N GLY A 59 -5.50 -10.31 -4.10
CA GLY A 59 -6.41 -9.85 -3.07
C GLY A 59 -5.94 -10.26 -1.67
N ASN A 60 -6.67 -9.81 -0.66
CA ASN A 60 -6.33 -10.05 0.73
C ASN A 60 -7.57 -10.17 1.61
N GLY A 61 -7.71 -11.28 2.33
CA GLY A 61 -8.96 -11.63 3.02
C GLY A 61 -10.14 -11.70 2.02
N TYR A 62 -11.18 -10.92 2.30
CA TYR A 62 -12.39 -10.81 1.46
C TYR A 62 -12.29 -9.73 0.37
N PHE A 63 -11.13 -9.10 0.21
CA PHE A 63 -10.90 -8.08 -0.81
C PHE A 63 -10.20 -8.66 -2.03
N VAL A 64 -10.62 -8.22 -3.22
CA VAL A 64 -9.91 -8.47 -4.48
C VAL A 64 -9.36 -7.17 -5.04
N TYR A 65 -8.24 -7.27 -5.74
CA TYR A 65 -7.55 -6.14 -6.35
C TYR A 65 -7.79 -6.17 -7.85
N ALA A 66 -8.94 -5.63 -8.23
CA ALA A 66 -9.46 -5.65 -9.60
C ALA A 66 -8.50 -4.99 -10.61
N LYS A 67 -7.68 -4.03 -10.15
CA LYS A 67 -6.68 -3.37 -11.00
C LYS A 67 -5.46 -2.95 -10.20
N GLU A 68 -4.28 -3.30 -10.70
CA GLU A 68 -3.01 -2.82 -10.18
C GLU A 68 -2.68 -1.42 -10.73
N GLY A 69 -2.27 -0.52 -9.84
CA GLY A 69 -1.76 0.81 -10.18
C GLY A 69 -0.22 0.87 -10.26
N PRO A 70 0.40 2.05 -10.19
CA PRO A 70 1.85 2.19 -10.09
C PRO A 70 2.36 2.08 -8.65
N GLU A 71 3.65 1.78 -8.50
CA GLU A 71 4.35 2.00 -7.23
C GLU A 71 4.36 3.50 -6.90
N LEU A 72 4.01 3.85 -5.66
CA LEU A 72 4.01 5.23 -5.20
C LEU A 72 5.44 5.75 -5.05
N SER A 73 5.69 6.96 -5.57
CA SER A 73 6.97 7.66 -5.40
C SER A 73 7.28 7.92 -3.92
N SER A 74 8.54 8.16 -3.59
CA SER A 74 8.97 8.49 -2.22
C SER A 74 8.21 9.69 -1.62
N ARG A 75 7.83 10.67 -2.44
CA ARG A 75 7.01 11.82 -2.00
C ARG A 75 5.60 11.39 -1.60
N GLN A 76 4.97 10.54 -2.42
CA GLN A 76 3.62 10.04 -2.15
C GLN A 76 3.61 9.10 -0.94
N ARG A 77 4.64 8.25 -0.79
CA ARG A 77 4.82 7.43 0.42
C ARG A 77 4.94 8.27 1.68
N ARG A 78 5.69 9.38 1.62
CA ARG A 78 5.80 10.33 2.74
C ARG A 78 4.47 10.99 3.06
N ALA A 79 3.69 11.39 2.05
CA ALA A 79 2.36 11.95 2.26
C ALA A 79 1.42 10.98 3.00
N LEU A 80 1.49 9.67 2.71
CA LEU A 80 0.76 8.65 3.47
C LEU A 80 1.28 8.49 4.91
N ALA A 81 2.60 8.53 5.11
CA ALA A 81 3.21 8.46 6.43
C ALA A 81 2.84 9.66 7.32
N ASP A 82 2.71 10.86 6.74
CA ASP A 82 2.40 12.11 7.45
C ASP A 82 0.94 12.14 7.96
N ILE A 83 0.02 11.44 7.27
CA ILE A 83 -1.38 11.33 7.69
C ILE A 83 -1.63 10.13 8.62
N TRP A 84 -0.62 9.29 8.86
CA TRP A 84 -0.77 8.16 9.77
C TRP A 84 -0.89 8.63 11.23
N LYS A 85 -1.88 8.07 11.93
CA LYS A 85 -2.15 8.24 13.35
C LYS A 85 -1.99 6.91 14.05
N SER A 86 -1.39 6.95 15.24
CA SER A 86 -1.34 5.76 16.09
C SER A 86 -2.74 5.41 16.59
N PRO A 87 -3.02 4.13 16.92
CA PRO A 87 -4.34 3.73 17.42
C PRO A 87 -4.82 4.54 18.63
N LYS A 88 -3.91 4.94 19.53
CA LYS A 88 -4.22 5.72 20.74
C LYS A 88 -4.55 7.19 20.46
N ASP A 89 -4.12 7.73 19.32
CA ASP A 89 -4.32 9.13 18.95
C ASP A 89 -5.47 9.31 17.96
N PHE A 90 -6.05 8.20 17.46
CA PHE A 90 -7.15 8.22 16.51
C PHE A 90 -8.49 8.41 17.21
N VAL A 91 -9.26 9.39 16.73
CA VAL A 91 -10.66 9.58 17.11
C VAL A 91 -11.51 9.08 15.94
N PRO A 92 -12.28 7.99 16.10
CA PRO A 92 -13.12 7.47 15.03
C PRO A 92 -14.09 8.50 14.47
N TYR A 93 -14.25 8.51 13.15
CA TYR A 93 -15.35 9.22 12.52
C TYR A 93 -16.69 8.64 13.01
N PRO A 94 -17.75 9.45 13.11
CA PRO A 94 -19.09 8.94 13.39
C PRO A 94 -19.45 7.82 12.41
N GLU A 95 -19.96 6.71 12.92
CA GLU A 95 -20.37 5.59 12.10
C GLU A 95 -21.37 6.04 11.04
N ARG A 96 -21.05 5.71 9.78
CA ARG A 96 -21.96 5.92 8.66
C ARG A 96 -22.72 4.61 8.41
N LYS A 97 -24.00 4.71 8.03
CA LYS A 97 -24.79 3.57 7.56
C LYS A 97 -24.29 3.13 6.18
N CYS A 98 -23.16 2.44 6.15
CA CYS A 98 -22.43 2.12 4.93
C CYS A 98 -21.81 0.73 5.10
N GLY A 99 -22.14 -0.20 4.19
CA GLY A 99 -21.75 -1.62 4.27
C GLY A 99 -20.29 -1.93 3.93
N PHE A 100 -19.41 -0.91 3.96
CA PHE A 100 -18.03 -0.93 3.47
C PHE A 100 -17.93 -1.37 2.00
N ASN A 101 -17.90 -0.40 1.09
CA ASN A 101 -17.61 -0.65 -0.32
C ASN A 101 -16.17 -0.19 -0.62
N PRO A 102 -15.19 -1.11 -0.73
CA PRO A 102 -13.80 -0.71 -0.95
C PRO A 102 -13.68 0.04 -2.28
N ASP A 103 -12.85 1.08 -2.27
CA ASP A 103 -12.54 1.89 -3.43
C ASP A 103 -11.12 1.57 -3.92
N ILE A 104 -10.17 1.53 -2.98
CA ILE A 104 -8.75 1.28 -3.25
C ILE A 104 -8.11 0.47 -2.12
N ALA A 105 -6.96 -0.12 -2.42
CA ALA A 105 -6.05 -0.65 -1.41
C ALA A 105 -4.63 -0.09 -1.61
N PHE A 106 -3.94 0.14 -0.50
CA PHE A 106 -2.51 0.40 -0.45
C PHE A 106 -1.81 -0.79 0.18
N ARG A 107 -0.85 -1.39 -0.54
CA ARG A 107 0.03 -2.44 -0.02
C ARG A 107 1.37 -1.87 0.39
N PHE A 108 1.65 -1.88 1.68
CA PHE A 108 2.89 -1.41 2.29
C PHE A 108 3.83 -2.59 2.47
N TRP A 109 5.00 -2.56 1.82
CA TRP A 109 6.01 -3.62 1.90
C TRP A 109 7.14 -3.25 2.85
N ILE A 110 7.58 -4.24 3.63
CA ILE A 110 8.89 -4.23 4.31
C ILE A 110 9.57 -5.57 3.99
N GLY A 111 10.69 -5.52 3.28
CA GLY A 111 11.38 -6.71 2.77
C GLY A 111 10.45 -7.57 1.91
N LYS A 112 10.18 -8.80 2.38
CA LYS A 112 9.33 -9.78 1.68
C LYS A 112 7.90 -9.87 2.22
N THR A 113 7.58 -9.12 3.27
CA THR A 113 6.25 -9.11 3.90
C THR A 113 5.51 -7.80 3.60
N PHE A 114 4.20 -7.78 3.80
CA PHE A 114 3.36 -6.62 3.55
C PHE A 114 2.16 -6.51 4.50
N VAL A 115 1.60 -5.31 4.55
CA VAL A 115 0.31 -5.00 5.15
C VAL A 115 -0.52 -4.23 4.13
N ASP A 116 -1.80 -4.56 4.02
CA ASP A 116 -2.75 -3.85 3.18
C ASP A 116 -3.62 -2.90 4.02
N ALA A 117 -3.78 -1.66 3.55
CA ALA A 117 -4.81 -0.73 4.01
C ALA A 117 -5.85 -0.56 2.90
N VAL A 118 -7.05 -1.09 3.12
CA VAL A 118 -8.16 -1.03 2.18
C VAL A 118 -9.08 0.11 2.59
N ALA A 119 -9.33 1.04 1.68
CA ALA A 119 -10.10 2.25 1.97
C ALA A 119 -11.48 2.20 1.34
N CYS A 120 -12.49 2.58 2.13
CA CYS A 120 -13.82 2.93 1.66
C CYS A 120 -14.05 4.42 1.89
N PHE A 121 -14.17 5.17 0.81
CA PHE A 121 -14.33 6.62 0.82
C PHE A 121 -15.75 7.05 1.19
N SER A 122 -16.77 6.28 0.80
CA SER A 122 -18.16 6.55 1.18
C SER A 122 -18.37 6.46 2.70
N CYS A 123 -17.83 5.41 3.33
CA CYS A 123 -17.90 5.25 4.79
C CYS A 123 -16.83 6.06 5.54
N ARG A 124 -15.77 6.53 4.86
CA ARG A 124 -14.54 7.06 5.47
C ARG A 124 -13.94 6.09 6.49
N MET A 125 -13.85 4.83 6.09
CA MET A 125 -13.29 3.75 6.91
C MET A 125 -12.10 3.10 6.21
N LEU A 126 -11.19 2.56 7.03
CA LEU A 126 -10.05 1.76 6.60
C LEU A 126 -10.14 0.39 7.25
N MET A 127 -9.83 -0.65 6.49
CA MET A 127 -9.60 -1.99 7.02
C MET A 127 -8.16 -2.39 6.73
N PHE A 128 -7.45 -2.82 7.78
CA PHE A 128 -6.07 -3.24 7.67
C PHE A 128 -5.97 -4.77 7.73
N ARG A 129 -5.12 -5.33 6.87
CA ARG A 129 -4.92 -6.77 6.74
C ARG A 129 -3.43 -7.11 6.69
N ASP A 130 -3.02 -8.14 7.42
CA ASP A 130 -1.67 -8.69 7.30
C ASP A 130 -1.50 -9.46 5.98
N ALA A 131 -0.30 -10.00 5.73
CA ALA A 131 -0.01 -10.76 4.51
C ALA A 131 -0.81 -12.07 4.39
N GLN A 132 -1.44 -12.53 5.48
CA GLN A 132 -2.28 -13.73 5.54
C GLN A 132 -3.78 -13.39 5.42
N GLY A 133 -4.15 -12.11 5.45
CA GLY A 133 -5.54 -11.64 5.38
C GLY A 133 -6.27 -11.57 6.70
N ASN A 134 -5.55 -11.71 7.82
CA ASN A 134 -6.14 -11.47 9.13
C ASN A 134 -6.31 -9.96 9.35
N PRO A 135 -7.38 -9.53 10.03
CA PRO A 135 -7.52 -8.14 10.44
C PRO A 135 -6.36 -7.68 11.34
N LEU A 136 -5.93 -6.43 11.16
CA LEU A 136 -4.96 -5.78 12.05
C LEU A 136 -5.65 -4.63 12.81
N PRO A 137 -6.27 -4.90 13.98
CA PRO A 137 -7.00 -3.88 14.75
C PRO A 137 -6.10 -2.76 15.28
N ASP A 138 -4.81 -3.05 15.52
CA ASP A 138 -3.84 -2.09 16.07
C ASP A 138 -2.96 -1.43 15.00
N ALA A 139 -3.40 -1.43 13.74
CA ALA A 139 -2.64 -0.87 12.61
C ALA A 139 -2.53 0.68 12.61
N GLY A 140 -3.34 1.36 13.41
CA GLY A 140 -3.48 2.81 13.40
C GLY A 140 -4.51 3.26 12.37
N PHE A 141 -4.36 4.48 11.85
CA PHE A 141 -5.31 5.05 10.89
C PHE A 141 -4.62 6.02 9.92
N LEU A 142 -5.04 6.06 8.65
CA LEU A 142 -4.62 7.08 7.69
C LEU A 142 -5.66 8.20 7.66
N ASP A 143 -5.47 9.23 8.48
CA ASP A 143 -6.46 10.29 8.71
C ASP A 143 -6.38 11.40 7.65
N GLY A 144 -6.47 10.98 6.38
CA GLY A 144 -6.25 11.85 5.23
C GLY A 144 -6.94 11.33 3.97
N PHE A 145 -8.25 11.09 4.06
CA PHE A 145 -9.05 10.63 2.91
C PHE A 145 -8.88 11.46 1.63
N PRO A 146 -8.83 12.81 1.67
CA PRO A 146 -8.55 13.60 0.48
C PRO A 146 -7.18 13.28 -0.15
N VAL A 147 -6.14 13.07 0.67
CA VAL A 147 -4.80 12.69 0.18
C VAL A 147 -4.87 11.33 -0.52
N MET A 148 -5.56 10.35 0.07
CA MET A 148 -5.74 9.03 -0.54
C MET A 148 -6.53 9.09 -1.85
N GLN A 149 -7.59 9.90 -1.91
CA GLN A 149 -8.37 10.11 -3.14
C GLN A 149 -7.55 10.77 -4.24
N ASP A 150 -6.71 11.75 -3.91
CA ASP A 150 -5.85 12.41 -4.89
C ASP A 150 -4.75 11.49 -5.41
N LEU A 151 -4.18 10.64 -4.54
CA LEU A 151 -3.26 9.58 -4.96
C LEU A 151 -3.93 8.58 -5.91
N ALA A 152 -5.17 8.19 -5.63
CA ALA A 152 -5.94 7.30 -6.51
C ALA A 152 -6.18 7.95 -7.88
N LYS A 153 -6.64 9.20 -7.94
CA LYS A 153 -6.84 9.93 -9.20
C LYS A 153 -5.56 10.04 -10.02
N GLN A 154 -4.43 10.35 -9.39
CA GLN A 154 -3.12 10.40 -10.05
C GLN A 154 -2.68 9.04 -10.59
N SER A 155 -3.03 7.96 -9.88
CA SER A 155 -2.65 6.60 -10.22
C SER A 155 -3.52 5.99 -11.33
N PHE A 156 -4.73 6.53 -11.54
CA PHE A 156 -5.72 6.00 -12.49
C PHE A 156 -6.42 7.12 -13.31
N PRO A 157 -5.69 7.89 -14.15
CA PRO A 157 -6.19 9.12 -14.77
C PRO A 157 -7.26 8.93 -15.87
N GLU A 158 -7.40 7.75 -16.47
CA GLU A 158 -8.32 7.48 -17.60
C GLU A 158 -9.64 6.84 -17.16
N GLY A 159 -10.33 7.42 -16.17
CA GLY A 159 -11.59 6.87 -15.65
C GLY A 159 -11.44 5.55 -14.87
N GLY A 160 -10.20 5.15 -14.58
CA GLY A 160 -9.89 3.94 -13.81
C GLY A 160 -10.19 4.06 -12.32
N PHE A 161 -10.52 5.27 -11.85
CA PHE A 161 -10.96 5.53 -10.50
C PHE A 161 -12.03 6.63 -10.49
N SER A 162 -13.23 6.30 -10.02
CA SER A 162 -14.28 7.25 -9.68
C SER A 162 -14.62 7.04 -8.21
N ALA A 163 -14.29 8.01 -7.35
CA ALA A 163 -14.73 7.95 -5.97
C ALA A 163 -16.26 7.85 -5.93
N GLY A 164 -16.80 6.80 -5.31
CA GLY A 164 -18.23 6.72 -5.02
C GLY A 164 -18.62 7.91 -4.14
N TRP A 165 -19.45 8.80 -4.68
CA TRP A 165 -19.95 10.00 -4.00
C TRP A 165 -20.85 9.65 -2.81
#